data_AF-A0A849RYY2-F1
#
_entry.id   AF-A0A849RYY2-F1
#
_cell.length_a   1.000
_cell.length_b   1.000
_cell.length_c   1.000
_cell.angle_alpha   90.00
_cell.angle_beta   90.00
_cell.angle_gamma   90.00
#
_symmetry.space_group_name_H-M   'P 1'
#
loop_
_entity.id
_entity.type
_entity.pdbx_description
1 polymer ?
#
loop_
_entity_poly.entity_id
_entity_poly.type
_entity_poly.pdbx_seq_one_letter_code
_entity_poly.pdbx_strand_id
1 'polypeptide(L)'
;MNLYRQLVTPSLFAISIILWGAVAFGATTKTVIADSQYVMADGDTLAGAEEKVLQRAQRKAVEEAGVYLESTFQDVEKESDGRSTQTSSLEIRTIAAAITETEILESRRSFEGDRPVFFVRIRATVDIGSLAETIRRLQSDQQLAQHFRQLQRENHQLRSQLRELRQQPIGVRMLAIDPHGKPASHQQARALIEAALHTSSLRDKIQLSTDAATLDDRNVDAPIVRGQTYLQLVSLAFSQKTKTTEYRDYLNKAKVDFDRAIALDTKNVWAWIGKGDVLTWQKRLDEAAFAFEQVLDIDPFADVARQRLINLYTTKARHQADSKQWHPALATLKKLLDTQSHESWLPYHKEAYALRGKIYLKLNQPELAIADLSTVIQVDPTNVTALITRAQLYREGLQGRLAKDDLERACDLGSIPACEQLP
;
A
#
# COMPACT_ATOMS: atom_id res chain seq x y z
N MET A 1 2.20 -84.98 -25.46
CA MET A 1 1.76 -85.32 -26.82
C MET A 1 0.95 -84.13 -27.30
N ASN A 2 1.33 -83.31 -28.25
CA ASN A 2 2.08 -83.43 -29.50
C ASN A 2 2.43 -81.97 -29.90
N LEU A 3 3.40 -81.59 -30.72
CA LEU A 3 4.42 -82.19 -31.59
C LEU A 3 5.20 -80.96 -32.10
N TYR A 4 6.53 -81.06 -32.25
CA TYR A 4 7.34 -80.52 -33.38
C TYR A 4 7.29 -78.99 -33.66
N ARG A 5 8.35 -78.29 -34.10
CA ARG A 5 9.72 -78.55 -34.53
C ARG A 5 10.34 -77.14 -34.76
N GLN A 6 11.64 -77.00 -34.49
CA GLN A 6 12.68 -76.40 -35.36
C GLN A 6 12.40 -75.06 -36.09
N LEU A 7 13.35 -74.15 -36.31
CA LEU A 7 14.72 -73.84 -35.88
C LEU A 7 15.07 -72.62 -36.76
N VAL A 8 15.89 -71.72 -36.23
CA VAL A 8 16.83 -70.85 -36.97
C VAL A 8 16.31 -69.54 -37.62
N THR A 9 16.77 -68.47 -36.97
CA THR A 9 17.14 -67.07 -37.31
C THR A 9 17.57 -66.77 -38.77
N PRO A 10 17.84 -65.52 -39.23
CA PRO A 10 18.21 -64.31 -38.47
C PRO A 10 17.71 -62.92 -39.00
N SER A 11 18.08 -61.90 -38.21
CA SER A 11 18.42 -60.51 -38.58
C SER A 11 17.39 -59.62 -39.27
N LEU A 12 17.04 -58.50 -38.61
CA LEU A 12 17.20 -57.16 -39.16
C LEU A 12 17.14 -56.12 -38.02
N PHE A 13 18.18 -55.29 -37.98
CA PHE A 13 18.34 -54.11 -37.14
C PHE A 13 17.14 -53.16 -37.28
N ALA A 14 16.50 -52.80 -36.17
CA ALA A 14 15.62 -51.64 -36.09
C ALA A 14 16.22 -50.67 -35.07
N ILE A 15 17.00 -49.71 -35.57
CA ILE A 15 17.40 -48.51 -34.82
C ILE A 15 16.16 -47.63 -34.72
N SER A 16 15.47 -47.71 -33.59
CA SER A 16 14.37 -46.82 -33.24
C SER A 16 14.94 -45.45 -32.87
N ILE A 17 15.00 -44.54 -33.87
CA ILE A 17 15.23 -43.11 -33.66
C ILE A 17 14.02 -42.54 -32.92
N ILE A 18 14.20 -42.30 -31.63
CA ILE A 18 13.28 -41.50 -30.83
C ILE A 18 13.50 -40.04 -31.27
N LEU A 19 12.69 -39.58 -32.23
CA LEU A 19 12.52 -38.14 -32.49
C LEU A 19 11.80 -37.55 -31.28
N TRP A 20 12.55 -37.01 -30.33
CA TRP A 20 12.02 -35.99 -29.42
C TRP A 20 11.59 -34.80 -30.26
N GLY A 21 10.29 -34.68 -30.50
CA GLY A 21 9.69 -33.41 -30.87
C GLY A 21 9.93 -32.45 -29.72
N ALA A 22 10.94 -31.59 -29.86
CA ALA A 22 11.06 -30.40 -29.04
C ALA A 22 9.79 -29.58 -29.24
N VAL A 23 8.92 -29.54 -28.23
CA VAL A 23 7.89 -28.52 -28.15
C VAL A 23 8.63 -27.21 -27.92
N ALA A 24 8.92 -26.52 -29.01
CA ALA A 24 9.34 -25.13 -28.95
C ALA A 24 8.17 -24.34 -28.36
N PHE A 25 8.26 -23.98 -27.08
CA PHE A 25 7.53 -22.83 -26.55
C PHE A 25 8.06 -21.60 -27.27
N GLY A 26 7.47 -21.31 -28.44
CA GLY A 26 7.79 -20.11 -29.20
C GLY A 26 7.36 -18.88 -28.39
N ALA A 27 8.29 -17.97 -28.14
CA ALA A 27 7.97 -16.63 -27.69
C ALA A 27 6.97 -16.01 -28.68
N THR A 28 5.78 -15.63 -28.19
CA THR A 28 4.68 -15.09 -29.02
C THR A 28 4.88 -13.61 -29.28
N THR A 29 6.01 -13.24 -29.88
CA THR A 29 6.24 -11.88 -30.37
C THR A 29 5.73 -11.75 -31.80
N LYS A 30 5.08 -10.64 -32.12
CA LYS A 30 4.58 -10.33 -33.46
C LYS A 30 5.07 -8.95 -33.87
N THR A 31 5.67 -8.87 -35.05
CA THR A 31 6.12 -7.61 -35.63
C THR A 31 5.02 -7.03 -36.51
N VAL A 32 4.69 -5.76 -36.29
CA VAL A 32 3.61 -5.04 -36.98
C VAL A 32 4.14 -3.71 -37.49
N ILE A 33 3.73 -3.32 -38.71
CA ILE A 33 4.05 -2.01 -39.29
C ILE A 33 2.79 -1.18 -39.27
N ALA A 34 2.81 -0.09 -38.50
CA ALA A 34 1.66 0.79 -38.33
C ALA A 34 2.03 2.24 -38.63
N ASP A 35 1.06 2.96 -39.18
CA ASP A 35 1.19 4.37 -39.53
C ASP A 35 0.04 5.19 -38.92
N SER A 36 0.34 6.42 -38.55
CA SER A 36 -0.62 7.34 -37.95
C SER A 36 -0.35 8.80 -38.35
N GLN A 37 -1.42 9.59 -38.30
CA GLN A 37 -1.38 11.03 -38.51
C GLN A 37 -1.98 11.77 -37.30
N TYR A 38 -1.42 12.94 -37.01
CA TYR A 38 -1.90 13.84 -35.97
C TYR A 38 -1.88 15.29 -36.46
N VAL A 39 -3.03 15.96 -36.40
CA VAL A 39 -3.14 17.40 -36.65
C VAL A 39 -2.96 18.12 -35.33
N MET A 40 -2.02 19.07 -35.27
CA MET A 40 -1.71 19.81 -34.06
C MET A 40 -2.91 20.67 -33.61
N ALA A 41 -3.27 20.56 -32.33
CA ALA A 41 -4.35 21.35 -31.73
C ALA A 41 -3.83 22.70 -31.19
N ASP A 42 -4.74 23.64 -30.95
CA ASP A 42 -4.43 25.04 -30.58
C ASP A 42 -3.75 25.16 -29.19
N GLY A 43 -3.67 24.08 -28.42
CA GLY A 43 -2.96 23.99 -27.12
C GLY A 43 -1.76 23.05 -27.10
N ASP A 44 -1.37 22.47 -28.24
CA ASP A 44 -0.24 21.52 -28.28
C ASP A 44 1.11 22.22 -28.43
N THR A 45 2.16 21.59 -27.92
CA THR A 45 3.55 21.90 -28.29
C THR A 45 3.99 21.00 -29.44
N LEU A 46 5.02 21.41 -30.21
CA LEU A 46 5.57 20.58 -31.28
C LEU A 46 5.99 19.19 -30.78
N ALA A 47 6.68 19.14 -29.63
CA ALA A 47 7.08 17.88 -28.99
C ALA A 47 5.86 17.06 -28.52
N GLY A 48 4.82 17.72 -28.00
CA GLY A 48 3.57 17.05 -27.61
C GLY A 48 2.84 16.44 -28.79
N ALA A 49 2.81 17.12 -29.94
CA ALA A 49 2.22 16.59 -31.18
C ALA A 49 3.00 15.38 -31.73
N GLU A 50 4.34 15.38 -31.61
CA GLU A 50 5.19 14.25 -31.96
C GLU A 50 5.00 13.03 -31.05
N GLU A 51 4.88 13.26 -29.74
CA GLU A 51 4.57 12.20 -28.78
C GLU A 51 3.20 11.59 -29.07
N LYS A 52 2.19 12.43 -29.34
CA LYS A 52 0.82 12.00 -29.65
C LYS A 52 0.73 11.16 -30.92
N VAL A 53 1.41 11.55 -32.00
CA VAL A 53 1.38 10.76 -33.26
C VAL A 53 2.08 9.41 -33.08
N LEU A 54 3.17 9.36 -32.31
CA LEU A 54 3.90 8.13 -32.01
C LEU A 54 3.06 7.17 -31.17
N GLN A 55 2.40 7.67 -30.12
CA GLN A 55 1.50 6.87 -29.28
C GLN A 55 0.33 6.29 -30.10
N ARG A 56 -0.23 7.05 -31.04
CA ARG A 56 -1.28 6.56 -31.94
C ARG A 56 -0.79 5.46 -32.88
N ALA A 57 0.42 5.60 -33.42
CA ALA A 57 1.02 4.55 -34.27
C ALA A 57 1.29 3.27 -33.47
N GLN A 58 1.81 3.40 -32.25
CA GLN A 58 2.04 2.28 -31.32
C GLN A 58 0.73 1.56 -30.96
N ARG A 59 -0.34 2.31 -30.69
CA ARG A 59 -1.66 1.73 -30.44
C ARG A 59 -2.15 0.90 -31.62
N LYS A 60 -2.10 1.46 -32.82
CA LYS A 60 -2.52 0.78 -34.06
C LYS A 60 -1.71 -0.51 -34.27
N ALA A 61 -0.42 -0.50 -33.94
CA ALA A 61 0.42 -1.70 -34.02
C ALA A 61 -0.03 -2.82 -33.04
N VAL A 62 -0.45 -2.45 -31.83
CA VAL A 62 -0.96 -3.41 -30.84
C VAL A 62 -2.33 -3.98 -31.26
N GLU A 63 -3.21 -3.15 -31.81
CA GLU A 63 -4.51 -3.57 -32.35
C GLU A 63 -4.33 -4.59 -33.50
N GLU A 64 -3.47 -4.26 -34.46
CA GLU A 64 -3.13 -5.13 -35.60
C GLU A 64 -2.37 -6.41 -35.18
N ALA A 65 -1.71 -6.40 -34.02
CA ALA A 65 -1.07 -7.59 -33.45
C ALA A 65 -2.12 -8.67 -33.06
N GLY A 66 -3.41 -8.32 -32.96
CA GLY A 66 -4.51 -9.25 -32.73
C GLY A 66 -5.17 -9.11 -31.36
N VAL A 67 -4.87 -8.02 -30.65
CA VAL A 67 -5.51 -7.67 -29.39
C VAL A 67 -6.49 -6.55 -29.67
N TYR A 68 -7.77 -6.91 -29.87
CA TYR A 68 -8.84 -5.94 -29.94
C TYR A 68 -9.08 -5.35 -28.55
N LEU A 69 -8.79 -4.07 -28.39
CA LEU A 69 -9.28 -3.28 -27.28
C LEU A 69 -10.72 -2.90 -27.62
N GLU A 70 -11.71 -3.46 -26.92
CA GLU A 70 -13.05 -2.88 -26.98
C GLU A 70 -12.94 -1.42 -26.52
N SER A 71 -13.33 -0.51 -27.42
CA SER A 71 -13.23 0.92 -27.22
C SER A 71 -14.23 1.38 -26.17
N THR A 72 -13.86 1.29 -24.89
CA THR A 72 -14.41 2.19 -23.86
C THR A 72 -13.37 3.22 -23.48
N PHE A 73 -12.88 3.92 -24.50
CA PHE A 73 -12.03 5.11 -24.35
C PHE A 73 -12.77 6.26 -25.00
N GLN A 74 -13.58 6.97 -24.20
CA GLN A 74 -14.21 8.20 -24.66
C GLN A 74 -13.14 9.28 -24.70
N ASP A 75 -12.39 9.43 -25.80
CA ASP A 75 -11.57 10.63 -26.06
C ASP A 75 -12.52 11.85 -26.12
N VAL A 76 -12.70 12.54 -24.99
CA VAL A 76 -13.52 13.75 -24.89
C VAL A 76 -12.58 14.94 -24.90
N GLU A 77 -12.29 15.45 -26.10
CA GLU A 77 -11.77 16.80 -26.28
C GLU A 77 -12.95 17.75 -26.56
N LYS A 78 -13.45 18.41 -25.51
CA LYS A 78 -14.00 19.77 -25.59
C LYS A 78 -14.35 20.29 -24.21
N GLU A 79 -13.94 21.52 -23.92
CA GLU A 79 -14.51 22.36 -22.87
C GLU A 79 -15.29 23.49 -23.56
N SER A 80 -16.60 23.51 -23.39
CA SER A 80 -17.45 24.67 -23.66
C SER A 80 -18.66 24.57 -22.75
N ASP A 81 -18.90 25.61 -21.95
CA ASP A 81 -19.97 25.71 -20.94
C ASP A 81 -19.91 24.74 -19.75
N GLY A 82 -18.72 24.59 -19.18
CA GLY A 82 -18.58 24.33 -17.74
C GLY A 82 -18.76 22.88 -17.27
N ARG A 83 -18.95 21.92 -18.17
CA ARG A 83 -18.77 20.49 -17.84
C ARG A 83 -18.24 19.68 -19.02
N SER A 84 -16.99 19.26 -18.90
CA SER A 84 -16.48 18.06 -19.55
C SER A 84 -15.25 17.56 -18.79
N THR A 85 -15.32 16.33 -18.30
CA THR A 85 -14.19 15.58 -17.76
C THR A 85 -14.42 14.11 -18.06
N GLN A 86 -13.58 13.52 -18.92
CA GLN A 86 -12.70 12.38 -18.63
C GLN A 86 -12.29 11.66 -19.92
N THR A 87 -10.97 11.45 -20.08
CA THR A 87 -10.45 10.28 -20.80
C THR A 87 -9.14 9.77 -20.22
N SER A 88 -9.03 8.46 -20.08
CA SER A 88 -7.91 7.70 -19.51
C SER A 88 -6.69 7.64 -20.46
N SER A 89 -5.77 8.59 -20.31
CA SER A 89 -4.46 8.57 -21.00
C SER A 89 -3.49 7.50 -20.45
N LEU A 90 -3.71 7.05 -19.21
CA LEU A 90 -2.79 6.15 -18.52
C LEU A 90 -2.81 4.73 -19.13
N GLU A 91 -3.99 4.21 -19.47
CA GLU A 91 -4.16 2.84 -19.96
C GLU A 91 -3.52 2.65 -21.34
N ILE A 92 -3.59 3.66 -22.22
CA ILE A 92 -2.98 3.65 -23.55
C ILE A 92 -1.43 3.63 -23.46
N ARG A 93 -0.84 4.39 -22.54
CA ARG A 93 0.62 4.39 -22.31
C ARG A 93 1.10 3.04 -21.77
N THR A 94 0.33 2.41 -20.87
CA THR A 94 0.68 1.09 -20.31
C THR A 94 0.61 -0.01 -21.37
N ILE A 95 -0.36 0.06 -22.28
CA ILE A 95 -0.50 -0.92 -23.37
C ILE A 95 0.60 -0.72 -24.44
N ALA A 96 0.96 0.51 -24.76
CA ALA A 96 2.10 0.81 -25.63
C ALA A 96 3.44 0.35 -25.03
N ALA A 97 3.55 0.19 -23.70
CA ALA A 97 4.73 -0.37 -23.04
C ALA A 97 4.90 -1.88 -23.21
N ALA A 98 3.87 -2.61 -23.70
CA ALA A 98 4.00 -4.01 -24.11
C ALA A 98 4.73 -4.19 -25.46
N ILE A 99 5.06 -3.07 -26.12
CA ILE A 99 5.93 -3.05 -27.29
C ILE A 99 7.37 -3.14 -26.80
N THR A 100 8.05 -4.23 -27.15
CA THR A 100 9.44 -4.46 -26.73
C THR A 100 10.44 -3.62 -27.52
N GLU A 101 10.09 -3.28 -28.76
CA GLU A 101 10.93 -2.50 -29.66
C GLU A 101 10.08 -1.68 -30.64
N THR A 102 10.41 -0.41 -30.83
CA THR A 102 9.80 0.47 -31.83
C THR A 102 10.88 1.09 -32.70
N GLU A 103 10.80 0.86 -34.00
CA GLU A 103 11.67 1.45 -35.02
C GLU A 103 10.85 2.43 -35.88
N ILE A 104 11.29 3.70 -35.99
CA ILE A 104 10.64 4.70 -36.83
C ILE A 104 11.15 4.54 -38.26
N LEU A 105 10.26 4.14 -39.17
CA LEU A 105 10.58 3.92 -40.59
C LEU A 105 10.47 5.20 -41.41
N GLU A 106 9.48 6.03 -41.10
CA GLU A 106 9.23 7.31 -41.78
C GLU A 106 8.66 8.29 -40.76
N SER A 107 9.18 9.52 -40.74
CA SER A 107 8.62 10.63 -39.99
C SER A 107 8.66 11.87 -40.87
N ARG A 108 7.50 12.49 -41.07
CA ARG A 108 7.39 13.71 -41.88
C ARG A 108 6.36 14.64 -41.30
N ARG A 109 6.58 15.92 -41.52
CA ARG A 109 5.67 17.01 -41.16
C ARG A 109 5.12 17.62 -42.44
N SER A 110 3.82 17.81 -42.49
CA SER A 110 3.12 18.50 -43.56
C SER A 110 2.23 19.60 -42.98
N PHE A 111 1.59 20.37 -43.86
CA PHE A 111 0.61 21.36 -43.46
C PHE A 111 -0.70 21.07 -44.17
N GLU A 112 -1.80 21.10 -43.43
CA GLU A 112 -3.15 21.04 -43.97
C GLU A 112 -3.84 22.37 -43.61
N GLY A 113 -3.87 23.30 -44.58
CA GLY A 113 -4.17 24.70 -44.29
C GLY A 113 -3.09 25.35 -43.42
N ASP A 114 -3.50 26.00 -42.33
CA ASP A 114 -2.60 26.64 -41.35
C ASP A 114 -2.20 25.71 -40.18
N ARG A 115 -2.59 24.42 -40.20
CA ARG A 115 -2.31 23.49 -39.11
C ARG A 115 -1.18 22.51 -39.46
N PRO A 116 -0.14 22.38 -38.61
CA PRO A 116 0.88 21.34 -38.76
C PRO A 116 0.27 19.95 -38.61
N VAL A 117 0.60 19.06 -39.54
CA VAL A 117 0.22 17.65 -39.53
C VAL A 117 1.48 16.80 -39.41
N PHE A 118 1.49 15.92 -38.43
CA PHE A 118 2.58 14.99 -38.16
C PHE A 118 2.18 13.61 -38.68
N PHE A 119 3.07 12.98 -39.44
CA PHE A 119 2.92 11.60 -39.89
C PHE A 119 4.10 10.78 -39.40
N VAL A 120 3.80 9.61 -38.83
CA VAL A 120 4.82 8.64 -38.43
C VAL A 120 4.41 7.25 -38.91
N ARG A 121 5.37 6.52 -39.45
CA ARG A 121 5.30 5.09 -39.73
C ARG A 121 6.33 4.36 -38.89
N ILE A 122 5.88 3.38 -38.12
CA ILE A 122 6.74 2.57 -37.24
C ILE A 122 6.68 1.10 -37.60
N ARG A 123 7.74 0.38 -37.27
CA ARG A 123 7.76 -1.06 -37.07
C ARG A 123 7.84 -1.31 -35.57
N ALA A 124 6.88 -2.04 -35.03
CA ALA A 124 6.80 -2.36 -33.61
C ALA A 124 6.85 -3.89 -33.42
N THR A 125 7.62 -4.34 -32.43
CA THR A 125 7.60 -5.73 -31.97
C THR A 125 6.74 -5.81 -30.72
N VAL A 126 5.62 -6.52 -30.81
CA VAL A 126 4.63 -6.64 -29.73
C VAL A 126 4.75 -8.01 -29.09
N ASP A 127 4.94 -8.07 -27.78
CA ASP A 127 4.84 -9.32 -27.03
C ASP A 127 3.38 -9.57 -26.61
N ILE A 128 2.76 -10.57 -27.25
CA ILE A 128 1.35 -10.91 -27.01
C ILE A 128 1.17 -11.54 -25.63
N GLY A 129 2.19 -12.21 -25.07
CA GLY A 129 2.12 -12.91 -23.79
C GLY A 129 2.02 -11.95 -22.61
N SER A 130 2.93 -10.98 -22.53
CA SER A 130 2.91 -9.95 -21.49
C SER A 130 1.71 -9.00 -21.61
N LEU A 131 1.24 -8.74 -22.83
CA LEU A 131 0.07 -7.91 -23.08
C LEU A 131 -1.21 -8.56 -22.52
N ALA A 132 -1.42 -9.86 -22.72
CA ALA A 132 -2.58 -10.59 -22.19
C ALA A 132 -2.57 -10.68 -20.65
N GLU A 133 -1.40 -10.70 -20.02
CA GLU A 133 -1.26 -10.62 -18.57
C GLU A 133 -1.57 -9.22 -18.05
N THR A 134 -1.04 -8.18 -18.72
CA THR A 134 -1.26 -6.78 -18.37
C THR A 134 -2.75 -6.41 -18.47
N ILE A 135 -3.45 -6.87 -19.50
CA ILE A 135 -4.90 -6.67 -19.65
C ILE A 135 -5.68 -7.36 -18.53
N ARG A 136 -5.32 -8.60 -18.18
CA ARG A 136 -5.97 -9.32 -17.08
C ARG A 136 -5.77 -8.62 -15.73
N ARG A 137 -4.56 -8.10 -15.47
CA ARG A 137 -4.28 -7.28 -14.27
C ARG A 137 -5.09 -5.99 -14.25
N LEU A 138 -5.19 -5.30 -15.38
CA LEU A 138 -6.02 -4.10 -15.49
C LEU A 138 -7.50 -4.38 -15.24
N GLN A 139 -8.04 -5.45 -15.83
CA GLN A 139 -9.42 -5.87 -15.59
C GLN A 139 -9.65 -6.25 -14.13
N SER A 140 -8.71 -6.97 -13.50
CA SER A 140 -8.82 -7.30 -12.07
C SER A 140 -8.75 -6.05 -11.18
N ASP A 141 -7.88 -5.09 -11.51
CA ASP A 141 -7.73 -3.85 -10.75
C ASP A 141 -8.97 -2.95 -10.90
N GLN A 142 -9.56 -2.90 -12.10
CA GLN A 142 -10.83 -2.21 -12.34
C GLN A 142 -11.99 -2.89 -11.59
N GLN A 143 -12.09 -4.21 -11.64
CA GLN A 143 -13.09 -4.97 -10.87
C GLN A 143 -12.91 -4.74 -9.36
N LEU A 144 -11.68 -4.77 -8.87
CA LEU A 144 -11.35 -4.51 -7.47
C LEU A 144 -11.70 -3.08 -7.07
N ALA A 145 -11.39 -2.09 -7.91
CA ALA A 145 -11.73 -0.69 -7.68
C ALA A 145 -13.25 -0.44 -7.71
N GLN A 146 -13.99 -1.10 -8.61
CA GLN A 146 -15.45 -1.06 -8.64
C GLN A 146 -16.05 -1.71 -7.39
N HIS A 147 -15.55 -2.89 -7.02
CA HIS A 147 -15.99 -3.60 -5.82
C HIS A 147 -15.70 -2.78 -4.56
N PHE A 148 -14.52 -2.14 -4.48
CA PHE A 148 -14.17 -1.23 -3.39
C PHE A 148 -15.12 -0.02 -3.32
N ARG A 149 -15.43 0.62 -4.46
CA ARG A 149 -16.42 1.71 -4.51
C ARG A 149 -17.81 1.24 -4.06
N GLN A 150 -18.21 0.03 -4.46
CA GLN A 150 -19.46 -0.57 -4.03
C GLN A 150 -19.48 -0.81 -2.52
N LEU A 151 -18.42 -1.43 -1.97
CA LEU A 151 -18.26 -1.64 -0.53
C LEU A 151 -18.25 -0.33 0.26
N GLN A 152 -17.67 0.74 -0.29
CA GLN A 152 -17.71 2.05 0.35
C GLN A 152 -19.12 2.65 0.36
N ARG A 153 -19.88 2.50 -0.74
CA ARG A 153 -21.28 2.93 -0.82
C ARG A 153 -22.16 2.13 0.14
N GLU A 154 -21.99 0.81 0.18
CA GLU A 154 -22.68 -0.08 1.11
C GLU A 154 -22.33 0.24 2.56
N ASN A 155 -21.05 0.45 2.89
CA ASN A 155 -20.65 0.91 4.22
C ASN A 155 -21.29 2.25 4.58
N HIS A 156 -21.34 3.19 3.64
CA HIS A 156 -21.96 4.49 3.86
C HIS A 156 -23.47 4.35 4.11
N GLN A 157 -24.15 3.52 3.31
CA GLN A 157 -25.56 3.20 3.48
C GLN A 157 -25.81 2.49 4.81
N LEU A 158 -25.07 1.44 5.15
CA LEU A 158 -25.19 0.74 6.43
C LEU A 158 -24.94 1.67 7.61
N ARG A 159 -23.95 2.58 7.52
CA ARG A 159 -23.72 3.61 8.55
C ARG A 159 -24.86 4.63 8.63
N SER A 160 -25.51 4.96 7.52
CA SER A 160 -26.70 5.82 7.53
C SER A 160 -27.90 5.09 8.13
N GLN A 161 -28.16 3.84 7.74
CA GLN A 161 -29.20 2.98 8.28
C GLN A 161 -28.99 2.69 9.77
N LEU A 162 -27.76 2.48 10.22
CA LEU A 162 -27.44 2.30 11.64
C LEU A 162 -27.71 3.60 12.42
N ARG A 163 -27.42 4.76 11.84
CA ARG A 163 -27.76 6.05 12.44
C ARG A 163 -29.27 6.24 12.51
N GLU A 164 -30.00 5.87 11.46
CA GLU A 164 -31.44 5.97 11.38
C GLU A 164 -32.15 4.98 12.33
N LEU A 165 -31.72 3.72 12.38
CA LEU A 165 -32.20 2.71 13.34
C LEU A 165 -31.90 3.09 14.79
N ARG A 166 -30.78 3.77 15.05
CA ARG A 166 -30.48 4.34 16.37
C ARG A 166 -31.37 5.55 16.70
N GLN A 167 -31.94 6.21 15.70
CA GLN A 167 -32.81 7.38 15.85
C GLN A 167 -34.30 7.04 15.79
N GLN A 168 -34.69 5.91 15.19
CA GLN A 168 -36.06 5.42 15.19
C GLN A 168 -36.40 4.88 16.58
N PRO A 169 -37.41 5.45 17.28
CA PRO A 169 -37.93 4.82 18.48
C PRO A 169 -38.62 3.52 18.05
N ILE A 170 -38.10 2.37 18.49
CA ILE A 170 -38.71 1.06 18.23
C ILE A 170 -40.14 1.10 18.75
N GLY A 171 -41.10 1.14 17.83
CA GLY A 171 -42.53 1.09 18.09
C GLY A 171 -42.96 -0.31 18.52
N VAL A 172 -42.55 -0.72 19.71
CA VAL A 172 -43.26 -1.72 20.49
C VAL A 172 -43.73 -1.02 21.74
N ARG A 173 -45.04 -0.82 21.85
CA ARG A 173 -45.75 -0.45 23.07
C ARG A 173 -45.61 -1.60 24.07
N MET A 174 -44.41 -1.81 24.58
CA MET A 174 -44.24 -2.36 25.92
C MET A 174 -44.66 -1.22 26.84
N LEU A 175 -45.66 -1.46 27.68
CA LEU A 175 -45.78 -0.76 28.95
C LEU A 175 -44.52 -1.12 29.78
N ALA A 176 -43.37 -0.59 29.35
CA ALA A 176 -42.20 -0.49 30.18
C ALA A 176 -42.47 0.71 31.08
N ILE A 177 -42.98 0.41 32.26
CA ILE A 177 -42.53 1.16 33.43
C ILE A 177 -41.01 1.05 33.35
N ASP A 178 -40.36 2.10 32.87
CA ASP A 178 -38.90 2.18 32.71
C ASP A 178 -38.30 2.01 34.11
N PRO A 179 -37.72 0.84 34.46
CA PRO A 179 -37.38 0.61 35.85
C PRO A 179 -36.20 1.47 36.28
N HIS A 180 -35.41 2.03 35.34
CA HIS A 180 -34.42 3.09 35.58
C HIS A 180 -34.01 3.72 34.24
N GLY A 181 -34.74 4.74 33.79
CA GLY A 181 -34.24 5.66 32.78
C GLY A 181 -32.87 6.19 33.25
N LYS A 182 -31.84 6.09 32.40
CA LYS A 182 -30.48 6.52 32.79
C LYS A 182 -30.55 7.92 33.42
N PRO A 183 -29.91 8.15 34.58
CA PRO A 183 -30.09 9.38 35.34
C PRO A 183 -29.77 10.59 34.48
N ALA A 184 -30.49 11.71 34.66
CA ALA A 184 -30.28 12.96 33.91
C ALA A 184 -28.80 13.39 33.90
N SER A 185 -28.06 13.06 34.96
CA SER A 185 -26.61 13.28 35.06
C SER A 185 -25.78 12.55 34.00
N HIS A 186 -26.16 11.32 33.60
CA HIS A 186 -25.48 10.57 32.53
C HIS A 186 -25.67 11.23 31.16
N GLN A 187 -26.87 11.73 30.87
CA GLN A 187 -27.16 12.45 29.62
C GLN A 187 -26.41 13.78 29.57
N GLN A 188 -26.38 14.52 30.69
CA GLN A 188 -25.61 15.77 30.82
C GLN A 188 -24.11 15.53 30.66
N ALA A 189 -23.56 14.51 31.32
CA ALA A 189 -22.15 14.13 31.20
C ALA A 189 -21.79 13.81 29.75
N ARG A 190 -22.64 13.09 29.02
CA ARG A 190 -22.44 12.80 27.60
C ARG A 190 -22.43 14.07 26.73
N ALA A 191 -23.36 15.01 26.97
CA ALA A 191 -23.39 16.26 26.23
C ALA A 191 -22.13 17.11 26.45
N LEU A 192 -21.59 17.12 27.69
CA LEU A 192 -20.32 17.79 27.99
C LEU A 192 -19.13 17.14 27.25
N ILE A 193 -19.11 15.81 27.13
CA ILE A 193 -18.07 15.10 26.38
C ILE A 193 -18.15 15.42 24.89
N GLU A 194 -19.36 15.41 24.31
CA GLU A 194 -19.56 15.81 22.92
C GLU A 194 -19.08 17.26 22.68
N ALA A 195 -19.40 18.18 23.59
CA ALA A 195 -18.87 19.55 23.55
C ALA A 195 -17.33 19.59 23.66
N ALA A 196 -16.72 18.76 24.51
CA ALA A 196 -15.28 18.65 24.65
C ALA A 196 -14.61 18.16 23.35
N LEU A 197 -15.20 17.19 22.65
CA LEU A 197 -14.67 16.67 21.39
C LEU A 197 -14.61 17.73 20.28
N HIS A 198 -15.58 18.66 20.26
CA HIS A 198 -15.65 19.76 19.29
C HIS A 198 -14.87 21.02 19.68
N THR A 199 -14.45 21.14 20.93
CA THR A 199 -13.67 22.27 21.40
C THR A 199 -12.23 22.20 20.86
N SER A 200 -11.59 23.32 20.53
CA SER A 200 -10.19 23.35 20.08
C SER A 200 -9.20 23.57 21.24
N SER A 201 -9.64 24.32 22.26
CA SER A 201 -8.87 24.64 23.47
C SER A 201 -8.67 23.41 24.36
N LEU A 202 -7.42 23.00 24.56
CA LEU A 202 -7.08 21.83 25.39
C LEU A 202 -7.42 22.04 26.88
N ARG A 203 -7.35 23.28 27.35
CA ARG A 203 -7.72 23.61 28.73
C ARG A 203 -9.22 23.40 28.95
N ASP A 204 -10.04 23.88 28.02
CA ASP A 204 -11.49 23.77 28.11
C ASP A 204 -11.94 22.31 27.93
N LYS A 205 -11.25 21.53 27.07
CA LYS A 205 -11.44 20.08 26.98
C LYS A 205 -11.24 19.37 28.32
N ILE A 206 -10.17 19.71 29.05
CA ILE A 206 -9.90 19.13 30.37
C ILE A 206 -10.99 19.52 31.37
N GLN A 207 -11.45 20.77 31.34
CA GLN A 207 -12.52 21.22 32.23
C GLN A 207 -13.83 20.47 31.94
N LEU A 208 -14.28 20.46 30.68
CA LEU A 208 -15.52 19.79 30.27
C LEU A 208 -15.50 18.28 30.54
N SER A 209 -14.37 17.61 30.27
CA SER A 209 -14.22 16.18 30.60
C SER A 209 -14.14 15.91 32.09
N THR A 210 -13.62 16.85 32.89
CA THR A 210 -13.63 16.76 34.35
C THR A 210 -15.03 16.94 34.91
N ASP A 211 -15.78 17.92 34.41
CA ASP A 211 -17.17 18.16 34.80
C ASP A 211 -18.08 16.98 34.38
N ALA A 212 -17.81 16.38 33.23
CA ALA A 212 -18.50 15.14 32.83
C ALA A 212 -18.18 13.97 33.77
N ALA A 213 -16.93 13.83 34.20
CA ALA A 213 -16.51 12.77 35.11
C ALA A 213 -17.13 12.92 36.51
N THR A 214 -17.33 14.15 37.00
CA THR A 214 -17.97 14.40 38.32
C THR A 214 -19.48 14.20 38.30
N LEU A 215 -20.12 14.41 37.15
CA LEU A 215 -21.56 14.16 36.97
C LEU A 215 -21.88 12.67 36.85
N ASP A 216 -20.98 11.89 36.25
CA ASP A 216 -21.13 10.44 36.12
C ASP A 216 -19.79 9.69 36.27
N ASP A 217 -19.55 9.23 37.49
CA ASP A 217 -18.36 8.46 37.87
C ASP A 217 -18.22 7.10 37.15
N ARG A 218 -19.29 6.62 36.50
CA ARG A 218 -19.30 5.36 35.72
C ARG A 218 -19.06 5.59 34.23
N ASN A 219 -18.95 6.85 33.79
CA ASN A 219 -18.70 7.16 32.38
C ASN A 219 -17.24 6.87 32.01
N VAL A 220 -17.04 6.00 31.03
CA VAL A 220 -15.72 5.59 30.52
C VAL A 220 -15.12 6.66 29.60
N ASP A 221 -15.94 7.41 28.87
CA ASP A 221 -15.48 8.33 27.81
C ASP A 221 -14.81 9.58 28.40
N ALA A 222 -15.29 10.06 29.56
CA ALA A 222 -14.75 11.23 30.23
C ALA A 222 -13.24 11.09 30.56
N PRO A 223 -12.79 10.05 31.28
CA PRO A 223 -11.37 9.84 31.53
C PRO A 223 -10.58 9.56 30.24
N ILE A 224 -11.15 8.90 29.22
CA ILE A 224 -10.44 8.69 27.94
C ILE A 224 -10.13 10.03 27.25
N VAL A 225 -11.13 10.90 27.09
CA VAL A 225 -10.95 12.21 26.43
C VAL A 225 -9.99 13.09 27.23
N ARG A 226 -10.08 13.08 28.56
CA ARG A 226 -9.16 13.83 29.42
C ARG A 226 -7.73 13.30 29.32
N GLY A 227 -7.55 11.97 29.38
CA GLY A 227 -6.26 11.30 29.25
C GLY A 227 -5.59 11.55 27.89
N GLN A 228 -6.36 11.51 26.80
CA GLN A 228 -5.88 11.88 25.46
C GLN A 228 -5.45 13.34 25.38
N THR A 229 -6.21 14.24 26.00
CA THR A 229 -5.88 15.67 26.06
C THR A 229 -4.58 15.90 26.83
N TYR A 230 -4.34 15.17 27.92
CA TYR A 230 -3.06 15.21 28.63
C TYR A 230 -1.89 14.67 27.78
N LEU A 231 -2.09 13.61 26.99
CA LEU A 231 -1.07 13.12 26.03
C LEU A 231 -0.76 14.17 24.94
N GLN A 232 -1.74 14.95 24.51
CA GLN A 232 -1.53 16.05 23.59
C GLN A 232 -0.69 17.18 24.23
N LEU A 233 -0.99 17.54 25.47
CA LEU A 233 -0.19 18.52 26.24
C LEU A 233 1.24 18.04 26.47
N VAL A 234 1.41 16.76 26.77
CA VAL A 234 2.70 16.07 26.83
C VAL A 234 3.50 16.31 25.54
N SER A 235 2.88 16.07 24.39
CA SER A 235 3.52 16.22 23.08
C SER A 235 3.92 17.68 22.81
N LEU A 236 3.05 18.63 23.17
CA LEU A 236 3.31 20.06 23.05
C LEU A 236 4.47 20.52 23.97
N ALA A 237 4.46 20.10 25.23
CA ALA A 237 5.50 20.44 26.20
C ALA A 237 6.86 19.84 25.79
N PHE A 238 6.86 18.62 25.27
CA PHE A 238 8.07 18.00 24.73
C PHE A 238 8.61 18.78 23.51
N SER A 239 7.73 19.17 22.58
CA SER A 239 8.11 19.94 21.38
C SER A 239 8.64 21.34 21.72
N GLN A 240 8.09 21.99 22.75
CA GLN A 240 8.50 23.33 23.19
C GLN A 240 9.77 23.31 24.06
N LYS A 241 10.39 22.13 24.27
CA LYS A 241 11.53 21.93 25.18
C LYS A 241 11.25 22.47 26.59
N THR A 242 9.99 22.42 27.03
CA THR A 242 9.57 22.86 28.36
C THR A 242 10.20 21.96 29.43
N LYS A 243 10.17 22.40 30.71
CA LYS A 243 10.78 21.64 31.82
C LYS A 243 10.23 20.21 31.89
N THR A 244 11.13 19.22 31.94
CA THR A 244 10.81 17.77 32.04
C THR A 244 9.77 17.44 33.10
N THR A 245 9.74 18.20 34.20
CA THR A 245 8.78 18.03 35.30
C THR A 245 7.33 18.22 34.87
N GLU A 246 7.06 19.19 33.98
CA GLU A 246 5.70 19.53 33.56
C GLU A 246 5.11 18.45 32.63
N TYR A 247 5.90 18.01 31.64
CA TYR A 247 5.55 16.85 30.81
C TYR A 247 5.29 15.60 31.66
N ARG A 248 6.11 15.35 32.70
CA ARG A 248 5.95 14.18 33.55
C ARG A 248 4.68 14.21 34.41
N ASP A 249 4.25 15.39 34.84
CA ASP A 249 2.98 15.57 35.56
C ASP A 249 1.78 15.24 34.67
N TYR A 250 1.72 15.81 33.45
CA TYR A 250 0.65 15.48 32.50
C TYR A 250 0.63 14.00 32.12
N LEU A 251 1.79 13.38 31.93
CA LEU A 251 1.89 11.95 31.64
C LEU A 251 1.33 11.09 32.78
N ASN A 252 1.60 11.46 34.04
CA ASN A 252 1.04 10.76 35.20
C ASN A 252 -0.48 10.93 35.28
N LYS A 253 -1.01 12.12 34.99
CA LYS A 253 -2.46 12.35 34.93
C LYS A 253 -3.13 11.52 33.84
N ALA A 254 -2.54 11.48 32.64
CA ALA A 254 -3.01 10.61 31.55
C ALA A 254 -3.04 9.13 31.96
N LYS A 255 -1.99 8.66 32.64
CA LYS A 255 -1.92 7.28 33.14
C LYS A 255 -3.10 6.96 34.07
N VAL A 256 -3.36 7.82 35.06
CA VAL A 256 -4.45 7.62 36.03
C VAL A 256 -5.80 7.55 35.32
N ASP A 257 -6.02 8.43 34.33
CA ASP A 257 -7.26 8.46 33.57
C ASP A 257 -7.46 7.19 32.73
N PHE A 258 -6.44 6.70 32.01
CA PHE A 258 -6.58 5.45 31.25
C PHE A 258 -6.69 4.22 32.16
N ASP A 259 -5.98 4.17 33.28
CA ASP A 259 -6.14 3.10 34.27
C ASP A 259 -7.57 3.10 34.84
N ARG A 260 -8.16 4.28 35.09
CA ARG A 260 -9.56 4.40 35.51
C ARG A 260 -10.53 3.96 34.42
N ALA A 261 -10.32 4.36 33.17
CA ALA A 261 -11.16 3.95 32.04
C ALA A 261 -11.16 2.42 31.85
N ILE A 262 -10.00 1.78 31.97
CA ILE A 262 -9.87 0.30 31.91
C ILE A 262 -10.57 -0.37 33.10
N ALA A 263 -10.50 0.23 34.29
CA ALA A 263 -11.21 -0.30 35.46
C ALA A 263 -12.73 -0.21 35.33
N LEU A 264 -13.25 0.77 34.60
CA LEU A 264 -14.67 0.94 34.31
C LEU A 264 -15.14 0.01 33.17
N ASP A 265 -14.34 -0.12 32.11
CA ASP A 265 -14.60 -1.03 31.00
C ASP A 265 -13.30 -1.69 30.53
N THR A 266 -13.13 -2.96 30.91
CA THR A 266 -11.94 -3.75 30.62
C THR A 266 -11.80 -4.11 29.15
N LYS A 267 -12.86 -3.97 28.33
CA LYS A 267 -12.84 -4.26 26.89
C LYS A 267 -12.79 -2.98 26.05
N ASN A 268 -12.60 -1.81 26.66
CA ASN A 268 -12.53 -0.57 25.91
C ASN A 268 -11.22 -0.45 25.13
N VAL A 269 -11.31 -0.52 23.80
CA VAL A 269 -10.16 -0.41 22.89
C VAL A 269 -9.38 0.89 23.07
N TRP A 270 -10.06 2.03 23.18
CA TRP A 270 -9.40 3.34 23.30
C TRP A 270 -8.67 3.54 24.62
N ALA A 271 -9.17 2.95 25.71
CA ALA A 271 -8.51 3.00 27.00
C ALA A 271 -7.19 2.19 26.98
N TRP A 272 -7.19 1.00 26.38
CA TRP A 272 -5.98 0.19 26.19
C TRP A 272 -4.96 0.83 25.23
N ILE A 273 -5.42 1.44 24.14
CA ILE A 273 -4.56 2.24 23.24
C ILE A 273 -3.89 3.38 24.03
N GLY A 274 -4.67 4.14 24.80
CA GLY A 274 -4.15 5.24 25.62
C GLY A 274 -3.13 4.79 26.66
N LYS A 275 -3.35 3.64 27.30
CA LYS A 275 -2.37 3.02 28.20
C LYS A 275 -1.08 2.63 27.47
N GLY A 276 -1.18 2.03 26.28
CA GLY A 276 -0.03 1.73 25.44
C GLY A 276 0.77 2.98 25.05
N ASP A 277 0.08 4.06 24.69
CA ASP A 277 0.71 5.35 24.35
C ASP A 277 1.43 5.97 25.58
N VAL A 278 0.83 5.93 26.77
CA VAL A 278 1.47 6.36 28.02
C VAL A 278 2.73 5.54 28.31
N LEU A 279 2.64 4.21 28.20
CA LEU A 279 3.78 3.31 28.44
C LEU A 279 4.91 3.52 27.41
N THR A 280 4.56 3.86 26.17
CA THR A 280 5.50 4.24 25.11
C THR A 280 6.27 5.51 25.49
N TRP A 281 5.57 6.54 25.97
CA TRP A 281 6.20 7.76 26.50
C TRP A 281 7.11 7.50 27.71
N GLN A 282 6.79 6.49 28.52
CA GLN A 282 7.63 6.04 29.64
C GLN A 282 8.82 5.15 29.21
N LYS A 283 8.96 4.87 27.90
CA LYS A 283 9.97 3.94 27.34
C LYS A 283 9.85 2.49 27.85
N ARG A 284 8.68 2.10 28.35
CA ARG A 284 8.38 0.74 28.82
C ARG A 284 7.83 -0.09 27.67
N LEU A 285 8.70 -0.37 26.68
CA LEU A 285 8.29 -0.90 25.38
C LEU A 285 7.58 -2.26 25.47
N ASP A 286 8.02 -3.16 26.36
CA ASP A 286 7.40 -4.49 26.48
C ASP A 286 5.97 -4.42 27.04
N GLU A 287 5.73 -3.53 28.01
CA GLU A 287 4.40 -3.33 28.57
C GLU A 287 3.48 -2.57 27.62
N ALA A 288 4.03 -1.63 26.85
CA ALA A 288 3.30 -0.96 25.78
C ALA A 288 2.88 -1.96 24.70
N ALA A 289 3.79 -2.88 24.30
CA ALA A 289 3.50 -3.92 23.31
C ALA A 289 2.35 -4.80 23.79
N PHE A 290 2.41 -5.26 25.04
CA PHE A 290 1.33 -6.03 25.64
C PHE A 290 -0.02 -5.28 25.62
N ALA A 291 -0.04 -3.98 25.96
CA ALA A 291 -1.27 -3.19 25.93
C ALA A 291 -1.86 -3.10 24.51
N PHE A 292 -1.04 -2.95 23.47
CA PHE A 292 -1.53 -2.95 22.08
C PHE A 292 -1.91 -4.34 21.58
N GLU A 293 -1.24 -5.40 22.04
CA GLU A 293 -1.65 -6.79 21.76
C GLU A 293 -3.03 -7.08 22.35
N GLN A 294 -3.31 -6.63 23.58
CA GLN A 294 -4.66 -6.73 24.18
C GLN A 294 -5.73 -6.01 23.35
N VAL A 295 -5.40 -4.90 22.70
CA VAL A 295 -6.33 -4.23 21.79
C VAL A 295 -6.65 -5.12 20.59
N LEU A 296 -5.64 -5.77 20.00
CA LEU A 296 -5.83 -6.65 18.85
C LEU A 296 -6.54 -7.96 19.20
N ASP A 297 -6.46 -8.40 20.46
CA ASP A 297 -7.26 -9.51 20.99
C ASP A 297 -8.75 -9.14 21.10
N ILE A 298 -9.06 -7.87 21.43
CA ILE A 298 -10.44 -7.36 21.53
C ILE A 298 -11.00 -7.02 20.14
N ASP A 299 -10.22 -6.33 19.32
CA ASP A 299 -10.56 -5.89 17.97
C ASP A 299 -9.37 -6.10 17.01
N PRO A 300 -9.37 -7.21 16.23
CA PRO A 300 -8.30 -7.52 15.27
C PRO A 300 -8.10 -6.48 14.17
N PHE A 301 -9.11 -5.62 13.93
CA PHE A 301 -9.13 -4.57 12.91
C PHE A 301 -8.80 -3.18 13.49
N ALA A 302 -8.30 -3.12 14.73
CA ALA A 302 -7.83 -1.87 15.33
C ALA A 302 -6.49 -1.44 14.71
N ASP A 303 -6.57 -0.82 13.52
CA ASP A 303 -5.43 -0.37 12.72
C ASP A 303 -4.46 0.50 13.50
N VAL A 304 -4.99 1.38 14.36
CA VAL A 304 -4.20 2.26 15.22
C VAL A 304 -3.28 1.46 16.14
N ALA A 305 -3.80 0.43 16.82
CA ALA A 305 -3.01 -0.40 17.72
C ALA A 305 -1.96 -1.22 16.95
N ARG A 306 -2.31 -1.74 15.77
CA ARG A 306 -1.38 -2.46 14.89
C ARG A 306 -0.22 -1.56 14.45
N GLN A 307 -0.51 -0.34 13.99
CA GLN A 307 0.51 0.64 13.60
C GLN A 307 1.43 1.00 14.77
N ARG A 308 0.86 1.22 15.97
CA ARG A 308 1.64 1.45 17.19
C ARG A 308 2.55 0.27 17.51
N LEU A 309 2.06 -0.96 17.40
CA LEU A 309 2.82 -2.19 17.65
C LEU A 309 3.96 -2.37 16.65
N ILE A 310 3.73 -2.11 15.35
CA ILE A 310 4.76 -2.11 14.30
C ILE A 310 5.88 -1.13 14.64
N ASN A 311 5.54 0.10 14.97
CA ASN A 311 6.51 1.15 15.30
C ASN A 311 7.32 0.78 16.56
N LEU A 312 6.66 0.20 17.55
CA LEU A 312 7.26 -0.18 18.83
C LEU A 312 8.26 -1.33 18.65
N TYR A 313 7.87 -2.41 17.97
CA TYR A 313 8.77 -3.54 17.69
C TYR A 313 9.92 -3.14 16.78
N THR A 314 9.68 -2.29 15.78
CA THR A 314 10.74 -1.75 14.91
C THR A 314 11.74 -0.91 15.70
N THR A 315 11.26 -0.08 16.64
CA THR A 315 12.12 0.72 17.53
C THR A 315 12.94 -0.16 18.48
N LYS A 316 12.31 -1.18 19.08
CA LYS A 316 12.98 -2.15 19.94
C LYS A 316 14.07 -2.91 19.17
N ALA A 317 13.74 -3.43 18.00
CA ALA A 317 14.69 -4.13 17.13
C ALA A 317 15.85 -3.22 16.68
N ARG A 318 15.57 -1.94 16.40
CA ARG A 318 16.60 -0.95 16.06
C ARG A 318 17.57 -0.75 17.21
N HIS A 319 17.07 -0.54 18.43
CA HIS A 319 17.91 -0.41 19.61
C HIS A 319 18.77 -1.66 19.87
N GLN A 320 18.20 -2.85 19.68
CA GLN A 320 18.94 -4.11 19.76
C GLN A 320 20.04 -4.19 18.68
N ALA A 321 19.73 -3.80 17.44
CA ALA A 321 20.68 -3.76 16.33
C ALA A 321 21.82 -2.75 16.59
N ASP A 322 21.51 -1.57 17.12
CA ASP A 322 22.50 -0.56 17.51
C ASP A 322 23.43 -1.09 18.62
N SER A 323 22.88 -1.91 19.52
CA SER A 323 23.63 -2.65 20.55
C SER A 323 24.36 -3.88 20.02
N LYS A 324 24.38 -4.11 18.70
CA LYS A 324 24.93 -5.30 18.00
C LYS A 324 24.31 -6.63 18.40
N GLN A 325 23.12 -6.62 19.00
CA GLN A 325 22.34 -7.81 19.34
C GLN A 325 21.51 -8.26 18.13
N TRP A 326 22.18 -8.78 17.11
CA TRP A 326 21.58 -9.13 15.82
C TRP A 326 20.49 -10.22 15.93
N HIS A 327 20.76 -11.30 16.66
CA HIS A 327 19.79 -12.41 16.81
C HIS A 327 18.53 -11.99 17.59
N PRO A 328 18.61 -11.30 18.75
CA PRO A 328 17.42 -10.75 19.41
C PRO A 328 16.63 -9.78 18.55
N ALA A 329 17.32 -8.93 17.77
CA ALA A 329 16.67 -8.00 16.84
C ALA A 329 15.88 -8.76 15.75
N LEU A 330 16.48 -9.80 15.15
CA LEU A 330 15.79 -10.65 14.18
C LEU A 330 14.59 -11.37 14.78
N ALA A 331 14.70 -11.91 16.01
CA ALA A 331 13.58 -12.57 16.67
C ALA A 331 12.40 -11.61 16.88
N THR A 332 12.69 -10.37 17.27
CA THR A 332 11.68 -9.32 17.44
C THR A 332 11.00 -8.97 16.12
N LEU A 333 11.77 -8.77 15.04
CA LEU A 333 11.24 -8.48 13.71
C LEU A 333 10.47 -9.67 13.12
N LYS A 334 10.91 -10.90 13.38
CA LYS A 334 10.21 -12.11 12.97
C LYS A 334 8.84 -12.22 13.66
N LYS A 335 8.76 -11.98 14.98
CA LYS A 335 7.47 -11.95 15.70
C LYS A 335 6.49 -10.96 15.05
N LEU A 336 6.99 -9.80 14.62
CA LEU A 336 6.18 -8.79 13.95
C LEU A 336 5.68 -9.28 12.57
N LEU A 337 6.59 -9.77 11.73
CA LEU A 337 6.35 -10.03 10.31
C LEU A 337 5.73 -11.41 9.99
N ASP A 338 5.82 -12.38 10.91
CA ASP A 338 5.23 -13.72 10.73
C ASP A 338 3.71 -13.74 10.98
N THR A 339 3.17 -12.75 11.70
CA THR A 339 1.71 -12.63 11.85
C THR A 339 1.12 -12.33 10.48
N GLN A 340 0.10 -13.09 10.04
CA GLN A 340 -0.53 -12.95 8.72
C GLN A 340 -0.80 -11.47 8.40
N SER A 341 0.12 -10.88 7.64
CA SER A 341 0.11 -9.46 7.37
C SER A 341 -0.63 -9.28 6.06
N HIS A 342 -1.88 -8.82 6.15
CA HIS A 342 -2.65 -8.41 4.98
C HIS A 342 -1.82 -7.42 4.13
N GLU A 343 -1.91 -7.52 2.81
CA GLU A 343 -1.10 -6.74 1.86
C GLU A 343 -1.20 -5.21 2.12
N SER A 344 -2.37 -4.75 2.57
CA SER A 344 -2.62 -3.37 2.99
C SER A 344 -1.69 -2.84 4.09
N TRP A 345 -1.04 -3.71 4.86
CA TRP A 345 -0.14 -3.35 5.95
C TRP A 345 1.33 -3.24 5.52
N LEU A 346 1.68 -3.67 4.31
CA LEU A 346 3.05 -3.62 3.81
C LEU A 346 3.68 -2.22 3.87
N PRO A 347 2.96 -1.10 3.59
CA PRO A 347 3.51 0.26 3.75
C PRO A 347 4.05 0.56 5.15
N TYR A 348 3.39 0.05 6.20
CA TYR A 348 3.78 0.27 7.58
C TYR A 348 4.97 -0.61 8.00
N HIS A 349 5.11 -1.79 7.39
CA HIS A 349 6.22 -2.72 7.66
C HIS A 349 7.51 -2.39 6.90
N LYS A 350 7.47 -1.44 5.96
CA LYS A 350 8.62 -1.05 5.12
C LYS A 350 9.90 -0.85 5.94
N GLU A 351 9.83 -0.12 7.04
CA GLU A 351 10.99 0.13 7.91
C GLU A 351 11.49 -1.14 8.61
N ALA A 352 10.59 -2.04 8.99
CA ALA A 352 10.91 -3.32 9.62
C ALA A 352 11.65 -4.24 8.63
N TYR A 353 11.17 -4.35 7.39
CA TYR A 353 11.87 -5.10 6.33
C TYR A 353 13.25 -4.49 6.02
N ALA A 354 13.34 -3.16 5.88
CA ALA A 354 14.61 -2.49 5.65
C ALA A 354 15.62 -2.72 6.78
N LEU A 355 15.16 -2.71 8.05
CA LEU A 355 15.99 -3.01 9.20
C LEU A 355 16.41 -4.49 9.24
N ARG A 356 15.49 -5.41 8.94
CA ARG A 356 15.77 -6.85 8.90
C ARG A 356 16.80 -7.19 7.83
N GLY A 357 16.65 -6.64 6.62
CA GLY A 357 17.63 -6.74 5.55
C GLY A 357 19.02 -6.24 5.96
N LYS A 358 19.11 -5.07 6.63
CA LYS A 358 20.39 -4.57 7.17
C LYS A 358 21.03 -5.53 8.18
N ILE A 359 20.22 -6.16 9.04
CA ILE A 359 20.72 -7.13 10.02
C ILE A 359 21.21 -8.41 9.32
N TYR A 360 20.50 -8.90 8.30
CA TYR A 360 20.93 -10.04 7.50
C TYR A 360 22.28 -9.80 6.83
N LEU A 361 22.54 -8.58 6.32
CA LEU A 361 23.86 -8.21 5.80
C LEU A 361 24.95 -8.29 6.87
N LYS A 362 24.67 -7.88 8.11
CA LYS A 362 25.64 -8.01 9.22
C LYS A 362 25.91 -9.45 9.61
N LEU A 363 24.97 -10.36 9.33
CA LEU A 363 25.10 -11.80 9.58
C LEU A 363 25.60 -12.58 8.36
N ASN A 364 26.01 -11.89 7.28
CA ASN A 364 26.49 -12.50 6.05
C ASN A 364 25.45 -13.40 5.37
N GLN A 365 24.18 -12.96 5.35
CA GLN A 365 23.05 -13.64 4.71
C GLN A 365 22.46 -12.75 3.58
N PRO A 366 23.19 -12.55 2.48
CA PRO A 366 22.82 -11.58 1.44
C PRO A 366 21.52 -11.96 0.69
N GLU A 367 21.20 -13.24 0.54
CA GLU A 367 20.02 -13.71 -0.19
C GLU A 367 18.72 -13.29 0.52
N LEU A 368 18.68 -13.44 1.85
CA LEU A 368 17.54 -13.00 2.67
C LEU A 368 17.44 -11.47 2.69
N ALA A 369 18.57 -10.77 2.69
CA ALA A 369 18.59 -9.31 2.59
C ALA A 369 18.02 -8.82 1.25
N ILE A 370 18.38 -9.47 0.13
CA ILE A 370 17.82 -9.15 -1.20
C ILE A 370 16.30 -9.34 -1.22
N ALA A 371 15.78 -10.41 -0.61
CA ALA A 371 14.34 -10.64 -0.51
C ALA A 371 13.64 -9.49 0.25
N ASP A 372 14.15 -9.11 1.41
CA ASP A 372 13.61 -8.00 2.21
C ASP A 372 13.75 -6.62 1.53
N LEU A 373 14.85 -6.38 0.81
CA LEU A 373 15.00 -5.16 0.02
C LEU A 373 14.03 -5.12 -1.15
N SER A 374 13.71 -6.28 -1.74
CA SER A 374 12.76 -6.39 -2.82
C SER A 374 11.34 -6.06 -2.38
N THR A 375 10.93 -6.50 -1.19
CA THR A 375 9.63 -6.10 -0.61
C THR A 375 9.59 -4.61 -0.31
N VAL A 376 10.69 -4.02 0.19
CA VAL A 376 10.79 -2.57 0.39
C VAL A 376 10.60 -1.80 -0.92
N ILE A 377 11.24 -2.24 -2.01
CA ILE A 377 11.16 -1.60 -3.33
C ILE A 377 9.79 -1.80 -3.98
N GLN A 378 9.13 -2.94 -3.74
CA GLN A 378 7.75 -3.17 -4.19
C GLN A 378 6.78 -2.17 -3.56
N VAL A 379 6.96 -1.88 -2.26
CA VAL A 379 6.13 -0.95 -1.51
C VAL A 379 6.48 0.51 -1.78
N ASP A 380 7.77 0.80 -1.92
CA ASP A 380 8.30 2.14 -2.17
C ASP A 380 9.35 2.08 -3.29
N PRO A 381 8.90 2.18 -4.56
CA PRO A 381 9.80 2.17 -5.71
C PRO A 381 10.78 3.34 -5.73
N THR A 382 10.53 4.39 -4.94
CA THR A 382 11.38 5.59 -4.85
C THR A 382 12.50 5.45 -3.82
N ASN A 383 12.59 4.31 -3.11
CA ASN A 383 13.60 4.11 -2.08
C ASN A 383 14.99 3.85 -2.68
N VAL A 384 15.70 4.94 -2.98
CA VAL A 384 17.07 4.96 -3.51
C VAL A 384 18.03 4.13 -2.66
N THR A 385 17.90 4.18 -1.33
CA THR A 385 18.81 3.44 -0.43
C THR A 385 18.64 1.94 -0.60
N ALA A 386 17.40 1.46 -0.73
CA ALA A 386 17.13 0.05 -0.94
C ALA A 386 17.63 -0.42 -2.32
N LEU A 387 17.43 0.39 -3.37
CA LEU A 387 17.92 0.12 -4.73
C LEU A 387 19.45 -0.02 -4.77
N ILE A 388 20.17 0.97 -4.23
CA ILE A 388 21.65 0.94 -4.19
C ILE A 388 22.16 -0.25 -3.39
N THR A 389 21.57 -0.50 -2.21
CA THR A 389 21.98 -1.62 -1.36
C THR A 389 21.75 -2.95 -2.09
N ARG A 390 20.62 -3.14 -2.76
CA ARG A 390 20.32 -4.36 -3.50
C ARG A 390 21.22 -4.52 -4.73
N ALA A 391 21.49 -3.43 -5.46
CA ALA A 391 22.41 -3.44 -6.58
C ALA A 391 23.83 -3.85 -6.17
N GLN A 392 24.32 -3.37 -5.04
CA GLN A 392 25.62 -3.77 -4.51
C GLN A 392 25.67 -5.29 -4.24
N LEU A 393 24.62 -5.84 -3.61
CA LEU A 393 24.53 -7.28 -3.34
C LEU A 393 24.45 -8.10 -4.64
N TYR A 394 23.74 -7.61 -5.65
CA TYR A 394 23.71 -8.23 -6.97
C TYR A 394 25.09 -8.21 -7.64
N ARG A 395 25.87 -7.13 -7.52
CA ARG A 395 27.26 -7.10 -8.03
C ARG A 395 28.13 -8.13 -7.33
N GLU A 396 28.06 -8.21 -6.00
CA GLU A 396 28.81 -9.20 -5.21
C GLU A 396 28.41 -10.64 -5.58
N GLY A 397 27.14 -10.87 -5.91
CA GLY A 397 26.60 -12.14 -6.41
C GLY A 397 26.82 -12.41 -7.91
N LEU A 398 27.62 -11.58 -8.62
CA LEU A 398 27.88 -11.66 -10.07
C LEU A 398 26.63 -11.51 -10.96
N GLN A 399 25.56 -10.92 -10.43
CA GLN A 399 24.29 -10.64 -11.13
C GLN A 399 24.31 -9.23 -11.73
N GLY A 400 25.28 -8.96 -12.61
CA GLY A 400 25.57 -7.62 -13.12
C GLY A 400 24.41 -6.93 -13.86
N ARG A 401 23.51 -7.69 -14.51
CA ARG A 401 22.33 -7.12 -15.17
C ARG A 401 21.34 -6.52 -14.15
N LEU A 402 20.94 -7.31 -13.16
CA LEU A 402 20.02 -6.86 -12.10
C LEU A 402 20.60 -5.69 -11.30
N ALA A 403 21.91 -5.70 -11.07
CA ALA A 403 22.59 -4.57 -10.45
C ALA A 403 22.51 -3.29 -11.29
N LYS A 404 22.69 -3.40 -12.62
CA LYS A 404 22.59 -2.27 -13.53
C LYS A 404 21.18 -1.67 -13.50
N ASP A 405 20.15 -2.51 -13.60
CA ASP A 405 18.75 -2.07 -13.61
C ASP A 405 18.39 -1.28 -12.32
N ASP A 406 18.85 -1.76 -11.16
CA ASP A 406 18.63 -1.08 -9.88
C ASP A 406 19.43 0.24 -9.76
N LEU A 407 20.66 0.30 -10.31
CA LEU A 407 21.46 1.52 -10.35
C LEU A 407 20.90 2.55 -11.32
N GLU A 408 20.38 2.14 -12.48
CA GLU A 408 19.71 3.01 -13.45
C GLU A 408 18.49 3.66 -12.81
N ARG A 409 17.61 2.85 -12.18
CA ARG A 409 16.47 3.37 -11.43
C ARG A 409 16.88 4.33 -10.31
N ALA A 410 17.93 4.01 -9.56
CA ALA A 410 18.43 4.91 -8.52
C ALA A 410 18.99 6.22 -9.11
N CYS A 411 19.66 6.16 -10.26
CA CYS A 411 20.17 7.33 -10.98
C CYS A 411 19.03 8.22 -11.50
N ASP A 412 18.00 7.63 -12.09
CA ASP A 412 16.79 8.34 -12.55
C ASP A 412 16.07 9.06 -11.40
N LEU A 413 16.14 8.50 -10.19
CA LEU A 413 15.64 9.11 -8.95
C LEU A 413 16.57 10.18 -8.36
N GLY A 414 17.65 10.54 -9.05
CA GLY A 414 18.57 11.63 -8.69
C GLY A 414 19.78 11.21 -7.84
N SER A 415 20.09 9.91 -7.75
CA SER A 415 21.24 9.44 -6.99
C SER A 415 22.55 9.57 -7.77
N ILE A 416 23.34 10.60 -7.47
CA ILE A 416 24.67 10.82 -8.07
C ILE A 416 25.58 9.58 -7.89
N PRO A 417 25.69 8.95 -6.69
CA PRO A 417 26.52 7.77 -6.50
C PRO A 417 26.08 6.57 -7.33
N ALA A 418 24.80 6.47 -7.69
CA ALA A 418 24.32 5.39 -8.54
C ALA A 418 24.70 5.64 -10.01
N CYS A 419 24.57 6.88 -10.48
CA CYS A 419 24.96 7.28 -11.83
C CYS A 419 26.46 7.06 -12.10
N GLU A 420 27.32 7.38 -11.13
CA GLU A 420 28.78 7.17 -11.25
C GLU A 420 29.19 5.70 -11.30
N GLN A 421 28.34 4.80 -10.80
CA GLN A 421 28.58 3.36 -10.78
C GLN A 421 28.03 2.63 -12.01
N LEU A 422 27.33 3.34 -12.89
CA LEU A 422 26.87 2.78 -14.17
C LEU A 422 28.07 2.67 -15.14
N PRO A 423 28.18 1.55 -15.88
CA PRO A 423 29.25 1.32 -16.84
C PRO A 423 29.18 2.19 -18.10
#